data_AF-A0A7W0J8M9-F1
#
_entry.id   AF-A0A7W0J8M9-F1
#
_cell.length_a   1.000
_cell.length_b   1.000
_cell.length_c   1.000
_cell.angle_alpha   90.00
_cell.angle_beta   90.00
_cell.angle_gamma   90.00
#
_symmetry.space_group_name_H-M   'P 1'
#
loop_
_entity.id
_entity.type
_entity.pdbx_description
1 polymer ?
#
loop_
_entity_poly.entity_id
_entity_poly.type
_entity_poly.pdbx_seq_one_letter_code
_entity_poly.pdbx_strand_id
1 'polypeptide(L)'
;MNTKSVPPAEDRPVYSWLRLSETSDKSSRSLKEPSVKTVMGRPRRSFPLTHTSVDLTASDMEAIEKFQQILNLALGRNTSRGEVFGFLANVCNTRVDNLGLSAEKPQDIISFADKLIGKNE
;
A
#
# COMPACT_ATOMS: atom_id res chain seq x y z
N MET A 1 10.36 -48.44 40.49
CA MET A 1 11.47 -47.68 39.88
C MET A 1 10.89 -46.80 38.79
N ASN A 2 10.89 -45.48 39.00
CA ASN A 2 10.28 -44.48 38.12
C ASN A 2 11.19 -44.21 36.91
N THR A 3 10.76 -44.55 35.71
CA THR A 3 11.40 -44.13 34.46
C THR A 3 10.75 -42.84 33.97
N LYS A 4 11.36 -41.69 34.30
CA LYS A 4 11.01 -40.41 33.69
C LYS A 4 11.46 -40.42 32.24
N SER A 5 10.51 -40.46 31.31
CA SER A 5 10.74 -40.28 29.88
C SER A 5 11.19 -38.84 29.60
N VAL A 6 12.39 -38.68 29.08
CA VAL A 6 12.90 -37.41 28.52
C VAL A 6 12.36 -37.30 27.08
N PRO A 7 11.62 -36.25 26.70
CA PRO A 7 11.23 -36.06 25.31
C PRO A 7 12.42 -35.62 24.45
N PRO A 8 12.43 -35.94 23.15
CA PRO A 8 13.52 -35.61 22.24
C PRO A 8 13.68 -34.09 22.10
N ALA A 9 14.92 -33.64 21.89
CA ALA A 9 15.26 -32.24 21.70
C ALA A 9 14.58 -31.71 20.43
N GLU A 10 13.42 -31.09 20.60
CA GLU A 10 12.78 -30.30 19.56
C GLU A 10 13.63 -29.06 19.25
N ASP A 11 13.78 -28.79 17.96
CA ASP A 11 14.38 -27.61 17.34
C ASP A 11 13.86 -26.32 18.00
N ARG A 12 14.57 -25.87 19.03
CA ARG A 12 14.35 -24.53 19.59
C ARG A 12 15.15 -23.56 18.73
N PRO A 13 14.51 -22.62 18.02
CA PRO A 13 15.25 -21.57 17.35
C PRO A 13 16.07 -20.79 18.39
N VAL A 14 17.39 -20.71 18.14
CA VAL A 14 18.41 -20.12 19.03
C VAL A 14 18.13 -18.64 19.36
N TYR A 15 17.23 -17.98 18.63
CA TYR A 15 16.81 -16.61 18.87
C TYR A 15 15.28 -16.50 18.81
N SER A 16 14.64 -16.29 19.97
CA SER A 16 13.19 -16.11 20.08
C SER A 16 12.67 -14.84 19.36
N TRP A 17 13.56 -13.92 19.05
CA TRP A 17 13.26 -12.64 18.38
C TRP A 17 13.47 -12.69 16.85
N LEU A 18 14.14 -13.71 16.33
CA LEU A 18 14.40 -13.85 14.89
C LEU A 18 13.33 -14.76 14.28
N ARG A 19 12.19 -14.19 13.88
CA ARG A 19 11.22 -14.87 13.01
C ARG A 19 11.53 -14.52 11.56
N LEU A 20 12.12 -15.47 10.83
CA LEU A 20 12.13 -15.44 9.37
C LEU A 20 10.70 -15.72 8.91
N SER A 21 10.01 -14.70 8.41
CA SER A 21 8.70 -14.85 7.81
C SER A 21 8.86 -15.50 6.44
N GLU A 22 8.67 -16.82 6.38
CA GLU A 22 8.40 -17.53 5.13
C GLU A 22 7.13 -16.92 4.52
N THR A 23 7.28 -16.21 3.41
CA THR A 23 6.17 -15.78 2.56
C THR A 23 5.60 -17.02 1.87
N SER A 24 4.69 -17.71 2.57
CA SER A 24 3.82 -18.71 1.96
C SER A 24 2.43 -18.11 1.79
N ASP A 25 2.05 -17.92 0.54
CA ASP A 25 0.71 -17.62 0.05
C ASP A 25 -0.38 -18.37 0.84
N LYS A 26 -1.15 -17.68 1.68
CA LYS A 26 -2.52 -18.07 2.07
C LYS A 26 -3.41 -16.86 2.30
N SER A 27 -4.02 -16.42 1.21
CA SER A 27 -5.45 -16.12 1.11
C SER A 27 -6.26 -16.55 2.35
N SER A 28 -6.48 -15.63 3.28
CA SER A 28 -7.56 -15.76 4.27
C SER A 28 -7.99 -14.38 4.73
N ARG A 29 -9.01 -13.86 4.03
CA ARG A 29 -9.88 -12.77 4.48
C ARG A 29 -10.26 -13.01 5.95
N SER A 30 -9.73 -12.19 6.84
CA SER A 30 -10.36 -11.94 8.14
C SER A 30 -11.01 -10.56 8.05
N LEU A 31 -12.31 -10.55 7.74
CA LEU A 31 -13.17 -9.38 7.89
C LEU A 31 -13.28 -9.08 9.39
N LYS A 32 -12.29 -8.39 9.95
CA LYS A 32 -12.48 -7.66 11.21
C LYS A 32 -13.00 -6.28 10.85
N GLU A 33 -14.31 -6.10 10.99
CA GLU A 33 -14.91 -4.77 11.03
C GLU A 33 -14.18 -3.93 12.10
N PRO A 34 -13.69 -2.71 11.77
CA PRO A 34 -13.13 -1.85 12.80
C PRO A 34 -14.27 -1.38 13.70
N SER A 35 -14.27 -1.84 14.95
CA SER A 35 -15.12 -1.25 16.00
C SER A 35 -14.68 0.21 16.22
N VAL A 36 -15.35 1.13 15.54
CA VAL A 36 -15.15 2.57 15.73
C VAL A 36 -15.70 2.94 17.09
N LYS A 37 -14.84 2.87 18.12
CA LYS A 37 -15.09 3.55 19.40
C LYS A 37 -15.20 5.04 19.11
N THR A 38 -16.44 5.50 19.05
CA THR A 38 -16.80 6.90 18.81
C THR A 38 -16.42 7.66 20.07
N VAL A 39 -15.25 8.30 20.06
CA VAL A 39 -14.89 9.29 21.08
C VAL A 39 -15.86 10.46 20.87
N MET A 40 -16.85 10.60 21.76
CA MET A 40 -17.78 11.73 21.76
C MET A 40 -16.97 13.02 21.78
N GLY A 41 -17.01 13.79 20.69
CA GLY A 41 -16.35 15.10 20.60
C GLY A 41 -15.75 15.44 19.24
N ARG A 42 -15.43 14.46 18.38
CA ARG A 42 -15.03 14.75 16.99
C ARG A 42 -16.22 14.62 16.04
N PRO A 43 -16.55 15.66 15.25
CA PRO A 43 -17.51 15.52 14.15
C PRO A 43 -17.15 14.30 13.30
N ARG A 44 -18.15 13.49 12.95
CA ARG A 44 -17.95 12.40 11.99
C ARG A 44 -17.38 13.04 10.72
N ARG A 45 -16.27 12.49 10.22
CA ARG A 45 -15.72 12.91 8.93
C ARG A 45 -16.82 12.76 7.89
N SER A 46 -17.03 13.79 7.08
CA SER A 46 -18.11 13.87 6.08
C SER A 46 -17.97 12.83 4.97
N PHE A 47 -16.79 12.22 4.81
CA PHE A 47 -16.50 11.22 3.78
C PHE A 47 -15.97 9.94 4.43
N PRO A 48 -16.46 8.76 4.00
CA PRO A 48 -15.90 7.48 4.44
C PRO A 48 -14.46 7.39 3.93
N LEU A 49 -13.52 7.18 4.86
CA LEU A 49 -12.12 6.94 4.52
C LEU A 49 -11.82 5.47 4.76
N THR A 50 -11.39 4.78 3.70
CA THR A 50 -10.84 3.43 3.80
C THR A 50 -9.34 3.53 4.05
N HIS A 51 -8.88 2.93 5.16
CA HIS A 51 -7.46 2.85 5.43
C HIS A 51 -6.85 1.69 4.62
N THR A 52 -5.88 2.01 3.78
CA THR A 52 -5.14 1.04 2.96
C THR A 52 -3.64 1.21 3.21
N SER A 53 -2.93 0.10 3.41
CA SER A 53 -1.47 0.06 3.52
C SER A 53 -0.86 -0.48 2.23
N VAL A 54 0.25 0.11 1.80
CA VAL A 54 1.02 -0.31 0.62
C VAL A 54 2.49 -0.34 1.01
N ASP A 55 3.19 -1.39 0.59
CA ASP A 55 4.64 -1.48 0.75
C ASP A 55 5.33 -0.81 -0.43
N LEU A 56 6.29 0.06 -0.12
CA LEU A 56 7.00 0.87 -1.11
C LEU A 56 8.49 0.62 -0.98
N THR A 57 9.18 0.58 -2.12
CA THR A 57 10.64 0.53 -2.12
C THR A 57 11.22 1.89 -1.74
N ALA A 58 12.52 1.93 -1.41
CA ALA A 58 13.21 3.19 -1.13
C ALA A 58 13.16 4.16 -2.32
N SER A 59 13.26 3.66 -3.56
CA SER A 59 13.15 4.45 -4.78
C SER A 59 11.75 5.03 -4.97
N ASP A 60 10.70 4.26 -4.65
CA ASP A 60 9.32 4.75 -4.74
C ASP A 60 9.08 5.89 -3.74
N MET A 61 9.61 5.74 -2.53
CA MET A 61 9.53 6.78 -1.50
C MET A 61 10.22 8.08 -1.94
N GLU A 62 11.41 7.98 -2.52
CA GLU A 62 12.14 9.15 -3.02
C GLU A 62 11.36 9.86 -4.15
N ALA A 63 10.74 9.10 -5.06
CA ALA A 63 9.90 9.67 -6.11
C ALA A 63 8.67 10.40 -5.54
N ILE A 64 7.99 9.81 -4.56
CA ILE A 64 6.83 10.43 -3.90
C ILE A 64 7.25 11.71 -3.16
N GLU A 65 8.41 11.72 -2.50
CA GLU A 65 8.92 12.92 -1.83
C GLU A 65 9.25 14.06 -2.80
N LYS A 66 9.79 13.75 -3.98
CA LYS A 66 9.99 14.73 -5.05
C LYS A 66 8.66 15.36 -5.48
N PHE A 67 7.63 14.55 -5.73
CA PHE A 67 6.30 15.07 -6.07
C PHE A 67 5.67 15.88 -4.93
N GLN A 68 5.88 15.45 -3.68
CA GLN A 68 5.41 16.18 -2.50
C GLN A 68 6.04 17.58 -2.43
N GLN A 69 7.34 17.71 -2.68
CA GLN A 69 8.01 19.01 -2.72
C GLN A 69 7.46 19.91 -3.82
N ILE A 70 7.24 19.37 -5.02
CA ILE A 70 6.64 20.11 -6.14
C ILE A 70 5.23 20.62 -5.79
N LEU A 71 4.38 19.74 -5.23
CA LEU A 71 3.02 20.11 -4.84
C LEU A 71 3.01 21.12 -3.68
N ASN A 72 3.95 21.01 -2.75
CA ASN A 72 4.10 21.98 -1.67
C ASN A 72 4.40 23.39 -2.19
N LEU A 73 5.31 23.48 -3.17
CA LEU A 73 5.63 24.73 -3.84
C LEU A 73 4.43 25.28 -4.62
N ALA A 74 3.74 24.43 -5.38
CA ALA A 74 2.60 24.83 -6.20
C ALA A 74 1.39 25.30 -5.37
N LEU A 75 1.12 24.65 -4.23
CA LEU A 75 -0.04 24.93 -3.38
C LEU A 75 0.26 25.91 -2.24
N GLY A 76 1.53 26.25 -2.01
CA GLY A 76 1.96 27.12 -0.91
C GLY A 76 1.70 26.55 0.48
N ARG A 77 1.53 25.23 0.61
CA ARG A 77 1.23 24.55 1.88
C ARG A 77 1.89 23.17 1.94
N ASN A 78 1.99 22.61 3.13
CA ASN A 78 2.45 21.24 3.27
C ASN A 78 1.34 20.26 2.84
N THR A 79 1.67 19.38 1.93
CA THR A 79 0.82 18.36 1.31
C THR A 79 1.23 17.01 1.89
N SER A 80 0.26 16.22 2.35
CA SER A 80 0.51 14.88 2.85
C SER A 80 0.79 13.89 1.71
N ARG A 81 1.54 12.82 1.98
CA ARG A 81 1.77 11.74 1.00
C ARG A 81 0.45 11.17 0.44
N GLY A 82 -0.59 11.07 1.27
CA GLY A 82 -1.92 10.63 0.84
C GLY A 82 -2.57 11.55 -0.19
N GLU A 83 -2.40 12.87 -0.05
CA GLU A 83 -2.84 13.84 -1.07
C GLU A 83 -2.03 13.70 -2.36
N VAL A 84 -0.71 13.44 -2.26
CA VAL A 84 0.13 13.17 -3.44
C VAL A 84 -0.38 11.93 -4.19
N PHE A 85 -0.66 10.83 -3.48
CA PHE A 85 -1.25 9.62 -4.08
C PHE A 85 -2.61 9.89 -4.72
N GLY A 86 -3.48 10.65 -4.06
CA GLY A 86 -4.78 11.02 -4.60
C GLY A 86 -4.65 11.85 -5.89
N PHE A 87 -3.71 12.80 -5.91
CA PHE A 87 -3.43 13.61 -7.09
C PHE A 87 -2.91 12.75 -8.25
N LEU A 88 -1.90 11.91 -8.00
CA LEU A 88 -1.32 11.03 -9.02
C LEU A 88 -2.37 10.03 -9.56
N ALA A 89 -3.20 9.45 -8.69
CA ALA A 89 -4.27 8.55 -9.11
C ALA A 89 -5.28 9.26 -10.02
N ASN A 90 -5.65 10.50 -9.69
CA ASN A 90 -6.57 11.28 -10.52
C ASN A 90 -5.98 11.61 -11.91
N VAL A 91 -4.68 11.94 -11.96
CA VAL A 91 -3.96 12.17 -13.22
C VAL A 91 -3.93 10.91 -14.07
N CYS A 92 -3.59 9.75 -13.48
CA CYS A 92 -3.58 8.47 -14.16
C CYS A 92 -4.97 8.11 -14.70
N ASN A 93 -6.03 8.24 -13.90
CA ASN A 93 -7.40 7.97 -14.33
C ASN A 93 -7.81 8.87 -15.51
N THR A 94 -7.57 10.17 -15.39
CA THR A 94 -7.86 11.13 -16.47
C THR A 94 -7.13 10.75 -17.76
N ARG A 95 -5.89 10.27 -17.65
CA ARG A 95 -5.11 9.82 -18.81
C ARG A 95 -5.65 8.53 -19.42
N VAL A 96 -6.04 7.56 -18.59
CA VAL A 96 -6.70 6.31 -19.03
C VAL A 96 -7.99 6.63 -19.79
N ASP A 97 -8.82 7.52 -19.26
CA ASP A 97 -10.07 7.93 -19.88
C ASP A 97 -9.83 8.64 -21.21
N ASN A 98 -8.86 9.56 -21.26
CA ASN A 98 -8.49 10.25 -22.51
C ASN A 98 -7.95 9.31 -23.59
N LEU A 99 -7.28 8.23 -23.20
CA LEU A 99 -6.76 7.22 -24.13
C LEU A 99 -7.81 6.16 -24.51
N GLY A 100 -9.03 6.23 -23.95
CA GLY A 100 -10.08 5.23 -24.17
C GLY A 100 -9.74 3.85 -23.61
N LEU A 101 -8.76 3.75 -22.70
CA LEU A 101 -8.25 2.49 -22.17
C LEU A 101 -9.11 1.90 -21.05
N SER A 102 -10.19 2.58 -20.65
CA SER A 102 -11.03 2.22 -19.50
C SER A 102 -11.74 0.86 -19.64
N ALA A 103 -11.71 0.23 -20.83
CA ALA A 103 -12.32 -1.09 -21.10
C ALA A 103 -11.33 -2.15 -21.65
N GLU A 104 -10.08 -1.81 -21.94
CA GLU A 104 -9.12 -2.73 -22.54
C GLU A 104 -8.15 -3.28 -21.50
N LYS A 105 -8.10 -4.61 -21.34
CA LYS A 105 -7.05 -5.25 -20.55
C LYS A 105 -5.72 -5.01 -21.28
N PRO A 106 -4.74 -4.33 -20.66
CA PRO A 106 -3.44 -4.15 -21.30
C PRO A 106 -2.79 -5.52 -21.53
N GLN A 107 -2.36 -5.78 -22.76
CA GLN A 107 -1.65 -7.01 -23.11
C GLN A 107 -0.25 -7.04 -22.48
N ASP A 108 0.35 -5.86 -22.29
CA ASP A 108 1.66 -5.67 -21.68
C ASP A 108 1.66 -4.43 -20.77
N ILE A 109 2.27 -4.57 -19.58
CA ILE A 109 2.38 -3.53 -18.56
C ILE A 109 3.35 -2.43 -19.00
N ILE A 110 4.42 -2.78 -19.72
CA ILE A 110 5.42 -1.81 -20.16
C ILE A 110 4.82 -0.89 -21.23
N SER A 111 4.20 -1.49 -22.27
CA SER A 111 3.46 -0.73 -23.29
C SER A 111 2.36 0.15 -22.69
N PHE A 112 1.66 -0.34 -21.66
CA PHE A 112 0.65 0.44 -20.95
C PHE A 112 1.26 1.63 -20.20
N ALA A 113 2.36 1.43 -19.47
CA ALA A 113 3.08 2.50 -18.78
C ALA A 113 3.60 3.57 -19.77
N ASP A 114 4.16 3.16 -20.90
CA ASP A 114 4.64 4.08 -21.93
C ASP A 114 3.52 4.94 -22.52
N LYS A 115 2.35 4.35 -22.78
CA LYS A 115 1.14 5.08 -23.22
C LYS A 115 0.66 6.08 -22.18
N LEU A 116 0.67 5.70 -20.89
CA LEU A 116 0.29 6.60 -19.80
C LEU A 116 1.25 7.79 -19.67
N ILE A 117 2.55 7.55 -19.79
CA ILE A 117 3.58 8.60 -19.73
C ILE A 117 3.59 9.46 -21.00
N GLY A 118 3.00 8.97 -22.10
CA GLY A 118 2.94 9.67 -23.38
C GLY A 118 4.26 9.59 -24.15
N LYS A 119 5.03 8.51 -23.98
CA LYS A 119 6.33 8.31 -24.64
C LYS A 119 6.26 7.78 -26.07
N ASN A 120 5.07 7.54 -26.61
CA ASN A 120 4.89 7.08 -27.98
C ASN A 120 4.02 8.06 -28.76
N GLU A 121 4.66 9.09 -29.29
CA GLU A 121 4.54 9.58 -30.69
C GLU A 121 5.61 10.65 -30.97
#